data_AF-A0A1T5KNX1-F1
#
_entry.id   AF-A0A1T5KNX1-F1
#
_cell.length_a   1.000
_cell.length_b   1.000
_cell.length_c   1.000
_cell.angle_alpha   90.00
_cell.angle_beta   90.00
_cell.angle_gamma   90.00
#
_symmetry.space_group_name_H-M   'P 1'
#
loop_
_entity.id
_entity.type
_entity.pdbx_description
1 polymer ?
#
loop_
_entity_poly.entity_id
_entity_poly.type
_entity_poly.pdbx_seq_one_letter_code
_entity_poly.pdbx_strand_id
1 'polypeptide(L)'
;MRFLTNPSTDPWYNMSFDEYCLEQYPSDDSFFYLWRNRPSVIIGLNQNAYSEVNLGYLQAHDIRLARRVTGGGAVYHDLQNLNYTIIGRDASPQPVVDALRSLGVPAELTGRNDIFVDGRKVSGYARRLWRDRQIIHGTLMYDVDLDTLARVLDVPGSKMAVKGIASVKSRVANLKDFLPQFRGLDELQAALQEILAAGDAGLPFDAERRAAVQRLSDAKFSTWDWIYGQSREADLVRSGKLACGTVEARLCLDRGVLTAVAFGGDFLGALPAAQLAQRLAGVRFERAALRETLDAAEVEKYFDGVSAEDLTALLF
;
A
#
# COMPACT_ATOMS: atom_id res chain seq x y z
N MET A 1 18.35 -11.31 19.31
CA MET A 1 16.88 -11.37 19.47
C MET A 1 16.37 -12.59 18.73
N ARG A 2 15.37 -13.30 19.25
CA ARG A 2 14.77 -14.43 18.54
C ARG A 2 14.10 -13.98 17.25
N PHE A 3 13.94 -14.88 16.28
CA PHE A 3 13.35 -14.52 14.98
C PHE A 3 12.30 -15.50 14.48
N LEU A 4 11.35 -14.98 13.71
CA LEU A 4 10.38 -15.77 12.96
C LEU A 4 10.74 -15.77 11.47
N THR A 5 10.29 -16.81 10.75
CA THR A 5 10.40 -16.88 9.29
C THR A 5 9.02 -16.72 8.67
N ASN A 6 8.88 -15.70 7.82
CA ASN A 6 7.70 -15.50 6.98
C ASN A 6 8.11 -15.65 5.50
N PRO A 7 7.76 -16.75 4.82
CA PRO A 7 8.16 -17.00 3.43
C PRO A 7 7.24 -16.32 2.40
N SER A 8 6.13 -15.72 2.82
CA SER A 8 5.15 -15.17 1.89
C SER A 8 5.61 -13.84 1.30
N THR A 9 5.27 -13.63 0.03
CA THR A 9 5.39 -12.33 -0.65
C THR A 9 4.03 -11.68 -0.89
N ASP A 10 2.93 -12.29 -0.43
CA ASP A 10 1.60 -11.72 -0.56
C ASP A 10 1.39 -10.60 0.49
N PRO A 11 1.15 -9.34 0.06
CA PRO A 11 0.96 -8.23 1.00
C PRO A 11 -0.22 -8.43 1.95
N TRP A 12 -1.30 -9.09 1.55
CA TRP A 12 -2.45 -9.29 2.45
C TRP A 12 -2.12 -10.29 3.56
N TYR A 13 -1.47 -11.39 3.20
CA TYR A 13 -0.96 -12.35 4.18
C TYR A 13 0.06 -11.69 5.11
N ASN A 14 0.99 -10.91 4.57
CA ASN A 14 2.04 -10.29 5.36
C ASN A 14 1.50 -9.22 6.34
N MET A 15 0.49 -8.43 5.94
CA MET A 15 -0.18 -7.51 6.88
C MET A 15 -0.92 -8.28 7.99
N SER A 16 -1.50 -9.43 7.65
CA SER A 16 -2.13 -10.33 8.62
C SER A 16 -1.12 -10.95 9.58
N PHE A 17 0.07 -11.26 9.08
CA PHE A 17 1.16 -11.82 9.88
C PHE A 17 1.61 -10.81 10.95
N ASP A 18 1.73 -9.53 10.61
CA ASP A 18 2.03 -8.45 11.55
C ASP A 18 0.98 -8.35 12.67
N GLU A 19 -0.30 -8.35 12.32
CA GLU A 19 -1.37 -8.29 13.33
C GLU A 19 -1.41 -9.55 14.20
N TYR A 20 -1.29 -10.73 13.60
CA TYR A 20 -1.25 -11.99 14.33
C TYR A 20 -0.06 -12.04 15.31
N CYS A 21 1.13 -11.62 14.88
CA CYS A 21 2.32 -11.64 15.73
C CYS A 21 2.23 -10.64 16.89
N LEU A 22 1.61 -9.48 16.66
CA LEU A 22 1.37 -8.48 17.71
C LEU A 22 0.32 -8.93 18.71
N GLU A 23 -0.80 -9.49 18.24
CA GLU A 23 -2.00 -9.67 19.06
C GLU A 23 -2.16 -11.09 19.61
N GLN A 24 -1.59 -12.11 18.94
CA GLN A 24 -1.90 -13.53 19.21
C GLN A 24 -0.68 -14.43 19.41
N TYR A 25 0.50 -14.08 18.87
CA TYR A 25 1.67 -14.97 18.99
C TYR A 25 2.13 -15.10 20.45
N PRO A 26 2.22 -16.33 21.00
CA PRO A 26 2.44 -16.56 22.42
C PRO A 26 3.93 -16.48 22.78
N SER A 27 4.45 -15.26 22.89
CA SER A 27 5.83 -15.01 23.31
C SER A 27 5.91 -13.73 24.14
N ASP A 28 6.53 -13.85 25.31
CA ASP A 28 6.91 -12.71 26.16
C ASP A 28 8.23 -12.08 25.71
N ASP A 29 9.08 -12.84 25.01
CA ASP A 29 10.33 -12.35 24.44
C ASP A 29 10.08 -11.39 23.28
N SER A 30 10.96 -10.40 23.13
CA SER A 30 11.06 -9.61 21.90
C SER A 30 11.59 -10.48 20.77
N PHE A 31 10.98 -10.37 19.60
CA PHE A 31 11.42 -11.08 18.40
C PHE A 31 11.31 -10.20 17.16
N PHE A 32 11.98 -10.62 16.10
CA PHE A 32 11.92 -9.95 14.81
C PHE A 32 11.65 -10.91 13.66
N TYR A 33 11.35 -10.37 12.49
CA TYR A 33 11.38 -11.10 11.23
C TYR A 33 11.63 -10.15 10.07
N LEU A 34 12.24 -10.69 9.03
CA LEU A 34 12.54 -10.00 7.78
C LEU A 34 11.69 -10.61 6.67
N TRP A 35 11.10 -9.78 5.81
CA TRP A 35 10.10 -10.24 4.84
C TRP A 35 9.97 -9.27 3.67
N ARG A 36 9.33 -9.70 2.58
CA ARG A 36 9.21 -8.93 1.33
C ARG A 36 7.79 -9.02 0.80
N ASN A 37 7.41 -8.09 -0.08
CA ASN A 37 6.17 -8.21 -0.84
C ASN A 37 6.46 -8.23 -2.33
N ARG A 38 5.60 -8.90 -3.09
CA ARG A 38 5.43 -8.60 -4.51
C ARG A 38 5.05 -7.11 -4.72
N PRO A 39 5.15 -6.55 -5.94
CA PRO A 39 4.74 -5.18 -6.23
C PRO A 39 3.42 -4.82 -5.58
N SER A 40 3.46 -3.86 -4.65
CA SER A 40 2.32 -3.46 -3.85
C SER A 40 2.46 -2.06 -3.28
N VAL A 41 1.33 -1.42 -2.98
CA VAL A 41 1.27 -0.21 -2.17
C VAL A 41 0.62 -0.54 -0.84
N ILE A 42 1.29 -0.18 0.26
CA ILE A 42 0.78 -0.35 1.61
C ILE A 42 0.39 1.00 2.18
N ILE A 43 -0.91 1.25 2.30
CA ILE A 43 -1.44 2.48 2.91
C ILE A 43 -1.55 2.32 4.43
N GLY A 44 -1.35 3.43 5.15
CA GLY A 44 -1.51 3.49 6.60
C GLY A 44 -2.96 3.32 7.03
N LEU A 45 -3.16 2.93 8.28
CA LEU A 45 -4.47 2.63 8.87
C LEU A 45 -5.52 3.70 8.59
N ASN A 46 -5.14 4.97 8.71
CA ASN A 46 -6.06 6.13 8.62
C ASN A 46 -6.04 6.84 7.26
N GLN A 47 -5.31 6.32 6.28
CA GLN A 47 -5.18 6.97 4.97
C GLN A 47 -6.39 6.72 4.07
N ASN A 48 -6.67 7.67 3.18
CA ASN A 48 -7.72 7.53 2.18
C ASN A 48 -7.15 6.89 0.92
N ALA A 49 -7.58 5.68 0.56
CA ALA A 49 -7.06 4.97 -0.61
C ALA A 49 -7.21 5.79 -1.91
N TYR A 50 -8.29 6.56 -2.02
CA TYR A 50 -8.64 7.33 -3.23
C TYR A 50 -7.84 8.61 -3.40
N SER A 51 -7.26 9.14 -2.31
CA SER A 51 -6.49 10.39 -2.33
C SER A 51 -4.98 10.18 -2.30
N GLU A 52 -4.53 8.96 -2.01
CA GLU A 52 -3.13 8.66 -1.70
C GLU A 52 -2.45 7.82 -2.79
N VAL A 53 -3.25 7.12 -3.61
CA VAL A 53 -2.75 6.11 -4.53
C VAL A 53 -3.42 6.20 -5.89
N ASN A 54 -2.63 6.04 -6.96
CA ASN A 54 -3.12 5.99 -8.33
C ASN A 54 -3.73 4.60 -8.65
N LEU A 55 -4.98 4.38 -8.26
CA LEU A 55 -5.66 3.09 -8.40
C LEU A 55 -5.65 2.54 -9.83
N GLY A 56 -5.82 3.40 -10.84
CA GLY A 56 -5.75 3.00 -12.25
C GLY A 56 -4.37 2.48 -12.64
N TYR A 57 -3.30 3.16 -12.21
CA TYR A 57 -1.92 2.70 -12.42
C TYR A 57 -1.65 1.37 -11.72
N LEU A 58 -2.13 1.21 -10.49
CA LEU A 58 -1.98 -0.05 -9.74
C LEU A 58 -2.61 -1.22 -10.50
N GLN A 59 -3.83 -1.04 -11.00
CA GLN A 59 -4.54 -2.06 -11.75
C GLN A 59 -3.81 -2.40 -13.07
N ALA A 60 -3.37 -1.39 -13.83
CA ALA A 60 -2.71 -1.59 -15.11
C ALA A 60 -1.36 -2.33 -14.99
N HIS A 61 -0.73 -2.28 -13.83
CA HIS A 61 0.60 -2.86 -13.58
C HIS A 61 0.60 -4.07 -12.62
N ASP A 62 -0.58 -4.62 -12.28
CA ASP A 62 -0.73 -5.74 -11.32
C ASP A 62 -0.04 -5.46 -9.96
N ILE A 63 -0.16 -4.22 -9.49
CA ILE A 63 0.35 -3.76 -8.19
C ILE A 63 -0.79 -3.84 -7.18
N ARG A 64 -0.62 -4.64 -6.13
CA ARG A 64 -1.66 -4.84 -5.11
C ARG A 64 -1.75 -3.66 -4.15
N LEU A 65 -2.96 -3.29 -3.75
CA LEU A 65 -3.18 -2.37 -2.62
C LEU A 65 -3.45 -3.18 -1.35
N ALA A 66 -2.82 -2.78 -0.24
CA ALA A 66 -3.14 -3.31 1.08
C ALA A 66 -3.13 -2.20 2.13
N ARG A 67 -3.89 -2.39 3.22
CA ARG A 67 -3.93 -1.49 4.37
C ARG A 67 -3.30 -2.16 5.58
N ARG A 68 -2.32 -1.50 6.19
CA ARG A 68 -1.67 -1.98 7.41
C ARG A 68 -2.38 -1.49 8.67
N VAL A 69 -2.06 -2.13 9.79
CA VAL A 69 -2.64 -1.79 11.10
C VAL A 69 -1.98 -0.60 11.79
N THR A 70 -0.84 -0.13 11.29
CA THR A 70 -0.13 1.03 11.83
C THR A 70 -0.48 2.31 11.07
N GLY A 71 -0.26 3.47 11.71
CA GLY A 71 -0.39 4.77 11.04
C GLY A 71 0.75 5.07 10.06
N GLY A 72 0.85 6.33 9.63
CA GLY A 72 1.87 6.79 8.68
C GLY A 72 1.38 6.83 7.23
N GLY A 73 2.28 7.20 6.31
CA GLY A 73 1.98 7.40 4.89
C GLY A 73 1.95 6.12 4.05
N ALA A 74 1.65 6.28 2.76
CA ALA A 74 1.62 5.21 1.78
C ALA A 74 3.05 4.86 1.37
N VAL A 75 3.34 3.58 1.18
CA VAL A 75 4.67 3.11 0.79
C VAL A 75 4.56 2.09 -0.32
N TYR A 76 5.39 2.23 -1.35
CA TYR A 76 5.54 1.25 -2.41
C TYR A 76 6.53 0.17 -2.00
N HIS A 77 6.17 -1.09 -2.23
CA HIS A 77 7.03 -2.24 -2.06
C HIS A 77 7.17 -2.98 -3.38
N ASP A 78 8.36 -3.53 -3.60
CA ASP A 78 8.64 -4.59 -4.55
C ASP A 78 9.55 -5.64 -3.89
N LEU A 79 10.02 -6.63 -4.65
CA LEU A 79 10.89 -7.69 -4.14
C LEU A 79 12.30 -7.20 -3.78
N GLN A 80 12.65 -5.95 -4.12
CA GLN A 80 13.89 -5.28 -3.76
C GLN A 80 13.71 -4.33 -2.56
N ASN A 81 12.53 -4.32 -1.95
CA ASN A 81 12.27 -3.70 -0.65
C ASN A 81 12.26 -4.78 0.44
N LEU A 82 13.25 -4.76 1.32
CA LEU A 82 13.25 -5.61 2.51
C LEU A 82 12.44 -4.93 3.61
N ASN A 83 11.50 -5.64 4.20
CA ASN A 83 10.78 -5.16 5.38
C ASN A 83 11.36 -5.83 6.62
N TYR A 84 11.37 -5.09 7.72
CA TYR A 84 11.66 -5.63 9.03
C TYR A 84 10.47 -5.41 9.95
N THR A 85 10.33 -6.29 10.92
CA THR A 85 9.37 -6.12 12.00
C THR A 85 10.01 -6.59 13.29
N ILE A 86 9.88 -5.79 14.34
CA ILE A 86 10.32 -6.06 15.70
C ILE A 86 9.08 -5.93 16.59
N ILE A 87 8.81 -6.96 17.38
CA ILE A 87 7.69 -6.99 18.32
C ILE A 87 8.22 -7.28 19.71
N GLY A 88 7.77 -6.51 20.71
CA GLY A 88 8.19 -6.63 22.10
C GLY A 88 7.62 -5.50 22.95
N ARG A 89 7.86 -5.53 24.26
CA ARG A 89 7.39 -4.47 25.19
C ARG A 89 8.03 -3.11 24.86
N ASP A 90 9.32 -3.12 24.56
CA ASP A 90 10.14 -1.93 24.27
C ASP A 90 10.71 -1.97 22.84
N ALA A 91 9.91 -2.42 21.86
CA ALA A 91 10.35 -2.54 20.47
C ALA A 91 10.82 -1.18 19.92
N SER A 92 11.97 -1.17 19.24
CA SER A 92 12.61 0.02 18.68
C SER A 92 13.21 -0.29 17.32
N PRO A 93 13.31 0.68 16.39
CA PRO A 93 14.05 0.51 15.13
C PRO A 93 15.58 0.53 15.33
N GLN A 94 16.08 0.90 16.52
CA GLN A 94 17.51 1.06 16.81
C GLN A 94 18.36 -0.18 16.47
N PRO A 95 17.95 -1.42 16.76
CA PRO A 95 18.74 -2.60 16.39
C PRO A 95 19.00 -2.71 14.88
N VAL A 96 18.06 -2.25 14.05
CA VAL A 96 18.23 -2.24 12.59
C VAL A 96 19.25 -1.19 12.16
N VAL A 97 19.22 -0.02 12.80
CA VAL A 97 20.17 1.07 12.54
C VAL A 97 21.58 0.63 12.93
N ASP A 98 21.75 0.00 14.09
CA ASP A 98 23.03 -0.50 14.55
C ASP A 98 23.54 -1.65 13.68
N ALA A 99 22.65 -2.53 13.20
CA ALA A 99 23.00 -3.55 12.23
C ALA A 99 23.52 -2.95 10.91
N LEU A 100 22.83 -1.95 10.35
CA LEU A 100 23.30 -1.24 9.16
C LEU A 100 24.68 -0.58 9.38
N ARG A 101 24.90 0.03 10.56
CA ARG A 101 26.20 0.61 10.93
C ARG A 101 27.32 -0.42 10.98
N SER A 102 27.05 -1.60 11.55
CA SER A 102 28.02 -2.70 11.57
C SER A 102 28.40 -3.21 10.19
N LEU A 103 27.51 -3.01 9.20
CA LEU A 103 27.74 -3.31 7.79
C LEU A 103 28.44 -2.18 7.02
N GLY A 104 28.84 -1.11 7.70
CA GLY A 104 29.56 0.03 7.12
C GLY A 104 28.66 1.15 6.58
N VAL A 105 27.35 1.12 6.85
CA VAL A 105 26.41 2.16 6.42
C VAL A 105 26.22 3.18 7.56
N PRO A 106 26.51 4.48 7.37
CA PRO A 106 26.31 5.50 8.41
C PRO A 106 24.82 5.84 8.57
N ALA A 107 24.01 4.86 8.97
CA ALA A 107 22.59 4.99 9.15
C ALA A 107 22.27 5.83 10.39
N GLU A 108 21.29 6.73 10.28
CA GLU A 108 20.86 7.59 11.37
C GLU A 108 19.33 7.64 11.45
N LEU A 109 18.80 7.51 12.67
CA LEU A 109 17.40 7.84 12.94
C LEU A 109 17.26 9.35 12.92
N THR A 110 16.44 9.86 12.00
CA THR A 110 16.16 11.29 11.92
C THR A 110 14.67 11.53 11.72
N GLY A 111 14.24 12.76 12.00
CA GLY A 111 12.84 13.12 11.94
C GLY A 111 12.01 12.34 12.96
N ARG A 112 10.79 11.97 12.58
CA ARG A 112 9.85 11.26 13.48
C ARG A 112 9.93 9.75 13.34
N ASN A 113 10.17 9.24 12.14
CA ASN A 113 9.95 7.83 11.83
C ASN A 113 10.76 7.33 10.61
N ASP A 114 11.94 7.89 10.38
CA ASP A 114 12.75 7.61 9.19
C ASP A 114 14.20 7.26 9.55
N ILE A 115 14.85 6.49 8.69
CA ILE A 115 16.29 6.23 8.73
C ILE A 115 16.92 6.83 7.47
N PHE A 116 18.00 7.57 7.68
CA PHE A 116 18.76 8.28 6.65
C PHE A 116 20.18 7.76 6.55
N VAL A 117 20.76 7.89 5.36
CA VAL A 117 22.17 7.66 5.05
C VAL A 117 22.62 8.82 4.18
N ASP A 118 23.67 9.53 4.59
CA ASP A 118 24.21 10.71 3.90
C ASP A 118 23.12 11.72 3.49
N GLY A 119 22.20 12.02 4.41
CA GLY A 119 21.12 12.99 4.19
C GLY A 119 19.99 12.52 3.27
N ARG A 120 20.00 11.26 2.81
CA ARG A 120 18.92 10.65 2.00
C ARG A 120 18.18 9.58 2.79
N LYS A 121 16.86 9.55 2.69
CA LYS A 121 16.00 8.56 3.36
C LYS A 121 16.14 7.20 2.69
N VAL A 122 16.50 6.17 3.47
CA VAL A 122 16.63 4.78 3.01
C VAL A 122 15.56 3.86 3.59
N SER A 123 14.84 4.35 4.60
CA SER A 123 13.81 3.58 5.30
C SER A 123 12.82 4.51 5.99
N GLY A 124 11.57 4.06 6.06
CA GLY A 124 10.57 4.59 6.99
C GLY A 124 10.03 3.46 7.86
N TYR A 125 9.65 3.79 9.09
CA TYR A 125 8.99 2.86 9.99
C TYR A 125 7.69 3.43 10.54
N ALA A 126 6.86 2.52 11.04
CA ALA A 126 5.63 2.84 11.73
C ALA A 126 5.52 1.98 12.98
N ARG A 127 4.68 2.44 13.92
CA ARG A 127 4.50 1.78 15.20
C ARG A 127 3.05 1.68 15.60
N ARG A 128 2.71 0.64 16.37
CA ARG A 128 1.42 0.50 17.05
C ARG A 128 1.65 -0.19 18.39
N LEU A 129 0.95 0.30 19.41
CA LEU A 129 0.86 -0.36 20.72
C LEU A 129 -0.41 -1.22 20.75
N TRP A 130 -0.30 -2.42 21.28
CA TRP A 130 -1.40 -3.31 21.58
C TRP A 130 -1.21 -3.91 22.96
N ARG A 131 -2.05 -3.51 23.91
CA ARG A 131 -1.88 -3.83 25.33
C ARG A 131 -0.49 -3.38 25.81
N ASP A 132 0.34 -4.32 26.27
CA ASP A 132 1.71 -4.10 26.73
C ASP A 132 2.79 -4.45 25.69
N ARG A 133 2.40 -4.75 24.45
CA ARG A 133 3.32 -5.07 23.34
C ARG A 133 3.28 -3.98 22.27
N GLN A 134 4.43 -3.69 21.70
CA GLN A 134 4.60 -2.76 20.60
C GLN A 134 5.09 -3.51 19.36
N ILE A 135 4.55 -3.16 18.21
CA ILE A 135 5.13 -3.48 16.90
C ILE A 135 5.86 -2.25 16.36
N ILE A 136 7.09 -2.46 15.91
CA ILE A 136 7.82 -1.56 15.02
C ILE A 136 8.03 -2.32 13.72
N HIS A 137 7.53 -1.81 12.62
CA HIS A 137 7.86 -2.35 11.32
C HIS A 137 8.29 -1.24 10.37
N GLY A 138 9.16 -1.56 9.43
CA GLY A 138 9.67 -0.58 8.50
C GLY A 138 10.18 -1.23 7.24
N THR A 139 10.45 -0.37 6.27
CA THR A 139 11.07 -0.73 5.01
C THR A 139 12.57 -0.56 5.09
N LEU A 140 13.30 -1.19 4.18
CA LEU A 140 14.71 -0.98 3.86
C LEU A 140 14.75 -1.02 2.34
N MET A 141 14.81 0.16 1.72
CA MET A 141 14.85 0.29 0.27
C MET A 141 16.22 -0.18 -0.19
N TYR A 142 16.34 -1.43 -0.62
CA TYR A 142 17.64 -1.96 -1.07
C TYR A 142 17.92 -1.54 -2.50
N ASP A 143 17.01 -1.85 -3.41
CA ASP A 143 17.13 -1.55 -4.84
C ASP A 143 15.72 -1.36 -5.46
N VAL A 144 14.88 -0.59 -4.78
CA VAL A 144 13.47 -0.38 -5.13
C VAL A 144 13.36 0.44 -6.41
N ASP A 145 12.36 0.12 -7.24
CA ASP A 145 12.01 0.92 -8.41
C ASP A 145 11.38 2.27 -7.99
N LEU A 146 12.23 3.29 -7.91
CA LEU A 146 11.85 4.66 -7.53
C LEU A 146 11.00 5.36 -8.60
N ASP A 147 11.01 4.89 -9.85
CA ASP A 147 10.15 5.43 -10.91
C ASP A 147 8.72 4.91 -10.73
N THR A 148 8.56 3.62 -10.44
CA THR A 148 7.26 3.05 -10.09
C THR A 148 6.73 3.65 -8.80
N LEU A 149 7.57 3.81 -7.76
CA LEU A 149 7.18 4.49 -6.51
C LEU A 149 6.59 5.88 -6.78
N ALA A 150 7.24 6.65 -7.63
CA ALA A 150 6.76 7.97 -8.02
C ALA A 150 5.39 7.93 -8.71
N ARG A 151 5.16 6.96 -9.60
CA ARG A 151 3.90 6.82 -10.35
C ARG A 151 2.73 6.32 -9.51
N VAL A 152 2.98 5.38 -8.59
CA VAL A 152 1.90 4.84 -7.74
C VAL A 152 1.34 5.87 -6.77
N LEU A 153 2.13 6.88 -6.40
CA LEU A 153 1.71 7.99 -5.53
C LEU A 153 1.22 9.22 -6.31
N ASP A 154 1.24 9.17 -7.65
CA ASP A 154 0.78 10.26 -8.52
C ASP A 154 -0.72 10.17 -8.79
N VAL A 155 -1.53 10.72 -7.88
CA VAL A 155 -2.99 10.62 -7.96
C VAL A 155 -3.56 11.61 -9.00
N PRO A 156 -4.27 11.13 -10.05
CA PRO A 156 -4.85 12.00 -11.07
C PRO A 156 -5.82 13.02 -10.48
N GLY A 157 -5.69 14.29 -10.89
CA GLY A 157 -6.52 15.39 -10.41
C GLY A 157 -6.11 15.97 -9.04
N SER A 158 -5.11 15.40 -8.38
CA SER A 158 -4.55 15.99 -7.16
C SER A 158 -3.71 17.23 -7.48
N LYS A 159 -3.93 18.33 -6.75
CA LYS A 159 -3.15 19.59 -6.88
C LYS A 159 -1.65 19.42 -6.56
N MET A 160 -1.24 18.28 -6.02
CA MET A 160 0.16 17.95 -5.68
C MET A 160 0.94 17.21 -6.78
N ALA A 161 0.31 16.84 -7.90
CA ALA A 161 0.83 15.84 -8.85
C ALA A 161 2.26 16.11 -9.35
N VAL A 162 2.62 17.34 -9.72
CA VAL A 162 3.89 17.55 -10.46
C VAL A 162 5.08 17.95 -9.58
N LYS A 163 4.87 18.76 -8.52
CA LYS A 163 5.97 19.25 -7.67
C LYS A 163 6.38 18.27 -6.56
N GLY A 164 5.47 17.39 -6.12
CA GLY A 164 5.74 16.42 -5.06
C GLY A 164 6.66 15.27 -5.49
N ILE A 165 6.48 14.77 -6.72
CA ILE A 165 7.15 13.55 -7.21
C ILE A 165 8.66 13.75 -7.40
N ALA A 166 9.07 14.83 -8.07
CA ALA A 166 10.48 15.16 -8.26
C ALA A 166 11.19 15.41 -6.90
N SER A 167 10.47 15.96 -5.92
CA SER A 167 10.97 16.16 -4.55
C SER A 167 11.07 14.85 -3.77
N VAL A 168 10.23 13.84 -4.02
CA VAL A 168 10.37 12.52 -3.37
C VAL A 168 11.62 11.80 -3.87
N LYS A 169 11.85 11.74 -5.19
CA LYS A 169 13.04 11.09 -5.78
C LYS A 169 14.36 11.68 -5.30
N SER A 170 14.42 12.99 -5.07
CA SER A 170 15.65 13.62 -4.57
C SER A 170 15.92 13.41 -3.07
N ARG A 171 14.92 12.94 -2.30
CA ARG A 171 15.00 12.75 -0.85
C ARG A 171 15.20 11.30 -0.41
N VAL A 172 15.02 10.34 -1.32
CA VAL A 172 15.16 8.90 -1.02
C VAL A 172 16.38 8.30 -1.73
N ALA A 173 16.91 7.20 -1.19
CA ALA A 173 18.01 6.46 -1.79
C ALA A 173 17.86 4.95 -1.53
N ASN A 174 18.50 4.17 -2.39
CA ASN A 174 18.61 2.73 -2.28
C ASN A 174 19.89 2.35 -1.50
N LEU A 175 19.78 1.39 -0.58
CA LEU A 175 20.91 0.92 0.23
C LEU A 175 22.01 0.27 -0.60
N LYS A 176 21.67 -0.29 -1.77
CA LYS A 176 22.65 -0.88 -2.71
C LYS A 176 23.80 0.07 -3.05
N ASP A 177 23.53 1.38 -3.14
CA ASP A 177 24.55 2.41 -3.40
C ASP A 177 25.58 2.54 -2.27
N PHE A 178 25.21 2.15 -1.04
CA PHE A 178 26.03 2.24 0.17
C PHE A 178 26.58 0.87 0.61
N LEU A 179 26.21 -0.20 -0.10
CA LEU A 179 26.48 -1.58 0.27
C LEU A 179 27.07 -2.38 -0.92
N PRO A 180 28.15 -1.90 -1.56
CA PRO A 180 28.70 -2.55 -2.77
C PRO A 180 29.25 -3.96 -2.52
N GLN A 181 29.48 -4.35 -1.26
CA GLN A 181 29.94 -5.68 -0.89
C GLN A 181 28.87 -6.77 -1.04
N PHE A 182 27.59 -6.40 -1.10
CA PHE A 182 26.48 -7.34 -1.26
C PHE A 182 26.08 -7.46 -2.73
N ARG A 183 25.99 -8.69 -3.24
CA ARG A 183 25.59 -8.97 -4.63
C ARG A 183 24.09 -8.83 -4.86
N GLY A 184 23.30 -8.91 -3.79
CA GLY A 184 21.85 -8.88 -3.84
C GLY A 184 21.21 -8.84 -2.47
N LEU A 185 19.89 -8.63 -2.45
CA LEU A 185 19.12 -8.45 -1.23
C LEU A 185 19.11 -9.68 -0.33
N ASP A 186 19.24 -10.89 -0.90
CA ASP A 186 19.29 -12.13 -0.12
C ASP A 186 20.51 -12.18 0.80
N GLU A 187 21.66 -11.71 0.33
CA GLU A 187 22.88 -11.65 1.15
C GLU A 187 22.76 -10.60 2.25
N LEU A 188 22.18 -9.43 1.94
CA LEU A 188 21.89 -8.41 2.95
C LEU A 188 20.91 -8.93 4.00
N GLN A 189 19.83 -9.61 3.59
CA GLN A 189 18.85 -10.18 4.50
C GLN A 189 19.49 -11.24 5.41
N ALA A 190 20.35 -12.11 4.89
CA ALA A 190 21.07 -13.10 5.68
C ALA A 190 21.98 -12.43 6.72
N ALA A 191 22.77 -11.43 6.31
CA ALA A 191 23.65 -10.69 7.21
C ALA A 191 22.87 -9.94 8.30
N LEU A 192 21.79 -9.24 7.95
CA LEU A 192 20.93 -8.56 8.91
C LEU A 192 20.28 -9.54 9.89
N GLN A 193 19.82 -10.70 9.41
CA GLN A 193 19.26 -11.73 10.28
C GLN A 193 20.31 -12.23 11.28
N GLU A 194 21.53 -12.51 10.83
CA GLU A 194 22.63 -12.97 11.69
C GLU A 194 22.96 -11.94 12.78
N ILE A 195 23.12 -10.66 12.39
CA ILE A 195 23.43 -9.56 13.31
C ILE A 195 22.30 -9.35 14.33
N LEU A 196 21.04 -9.31 13.89
CA LEU A 196 19.88 -9.09 14.76
C LEU A 196 19.59 -10.30 15.66
N ALA A 197 19.87 -11.51 15.17
CA ALA A 197 19.77 -12.73 15.96
C ALA A 197 20.81 -12.73 17.08
N ALA A 198 22.04 -12.29 16.80
CA ALA A 198 23.14 -12.27 17.76
C ALA A 198 23.35 -13.63 18.45
N GLY A 199 23.15 -14.73 17.70
CA GLY A 199 23.25 -16.10 18.21
C GLY A 199 21.95 -16.70 18.78
N ASP A 200 20.87 -15.94 18.88
CA ASP A 200 19.56 -16.46 19.29
C ASP A 200 18.95 -17.42 18.26
N ALA A 201 18.15 -18.37 18.75
CA ALA A 201 17.45 -19.34 17.92
C ALA A 201 16.15 -18.80 17.31
N GLY A 202 15.77 -19.40 16.18
CA GLY A 202 14.47 -19.20 15.56
C GLY A 202 13.31 -19.65 16.45
N LEU A 203 12.20 -18.95 16.34
CA LEU A 203 10.93 -19.26 16.99
C LEU A 203 10.10 -20.19 16.10
N PRO A 204 9.39 -21.17 16.68
CA PRO A 204 8.54 -22.04 15.89
C PRO A 204 7.33 -21.28 15.34
N PHE A 205 7.04 -21.54 14.07
CA PHE A 205 5.81 -21.12 13.41
C PHE A 205 5.28 -22.31 12.62
N ASP A 206 4.30 -23.00 13.18
CA ASP A 206 3.77 -24.26 12.63
C ASP A 206 2.63 -24.01 11.62
N ALA A 207 2.10 -25.12 11.08
CA ALA A 207 1.04 -25.07 10.08
C ALA A 207 -0.26 -24.48 10.63
N GLU A 208 -0.55 -24.70 11.92
CA GLU A 208 -1.74 -24.15 12.57
C GLU A 208 -1.68 -22.63 12.64
N ARG A 209 -0.54 -22.06 13.06
CA ARG A 209 -0.32 -20.61 13.06
C ARG A 209 -0.37 -20.01 11.66
N ARG A 210 0.22 -20.68 10.65
CA ARG A 210 0.09 -20.26 9.24
C ARG A 210 -1.37 -20.22 8.78
N ALA A 211 -2.15 -21.24 9.12
CA ALA A 211 -3.57 -21.27 8.80
C ALA A 211 -4.36 -20.17 9.54
N ALA A 212 -3.99 -19.83 10.77
CA ALA A 212 -4.59 -18.72 11.51
C ALA A 212 -4.32 -17.36 10.82
N VAL A 213 -3.09 -17.13 10.38
CA VAL A 213 -2.74 -15.92 9.60
C VAL A 213 -3.50 -15.89 8.27
N GLN A 214 -3.60 -17.02 7.56
CA GLN A 214 -4.37 -17.08 6.31
C GLN A 214 -5.84 -16.75 6.54
N ARG A 215 -6.48 -17.32 7.57
CA ARG A 215 -7.87 -16.98 7.92
C ARG A 215 -8.06 -15.50 8.23
N LEU A 216 -7.11 -14.89 8.92
CA LEU A 216 -7.13 -13.45 9.19
C LEU A 216 -6.97 -12.63 7.91
N SER A 217 -6.13 -13.08 6.97
CA SER A 217 -6.00 -12.46 5.65
C SER A 217 -7.32 -12.48 4.90
N ASP A 218 -7.91 -13.66 4.76
CA ASP A 218 -9.14 -13.87 3.99
C ASP A 218 -10.34 -13.12 4.59
N ALA A 219 -10.43 -13.08 5.92
CA ALA A 219 -11.52 -12.44 6.64
C ALA A 219 -11.39 -10.91 6.76
N LYS A 220 -10.17 -10.36 6.59
CA LYS A 220 -9.90 -8.94 6.83
C LYS A 220 -8.99 -8.33 5.76
N PHE A 221 -7.71 -8.70 5.73
CA PHE A 221 -6.70 -7.92 5.02
C PHE A 221 -6.80 -7.95 3.49
N SER A 222 -7.41 -8.98 2.91
CA SER A 222 -7.72 -9.04 1.48
C SER A 222 -9.12 -8.50 1.13
N THR A 223 -9.90 -8.06 2.12
CA THR A 223 -11.29 -7.64 1.88
C THR A 223 -11.36 -6.17 1.47
N TRP A 224 -12.34 -5.86 0.62
CA TRP A 224 -12.60 -4.49 0.19
C TRP A 224 -12.95 -3.58 1.38
N ASP A 225 -13.72 -4.09 2.34
CA ASP A 225 -14.16 -3.31 3.51
C ASP A 225 -12.99 -2.85 4.39
N TRP A 226 -11.90 -3.64 4.43
CA TRP A 226 -10.67 -3.24 5.13
C TRP A 226 -9.81 -2.29 4.29
N ILE A 227 -9.55 -2.64 3.02
CA ILE A 227 -8.62 -1.89 2.18
C ILE A 227 -9.21 -0.51 1.83
N TYR A 228 -10.46 -0.49 1.35
CA TYR A 228 -11.14 0.69 0.83
C TYR A 228 -12.20 1.23 1.79
N GLY A 229 -12.97 0.35 2.43
CA GLY A 229 -14.09 0.70 3.30
C GLY A 229 -13.74 1.50 4.57
N GLN A 230 -12.45 1.63 4.89
CA GLN A 230 -11.95 2.51 5.96
C GLN A 230 -11.64 3.94 5.48
N SER A 231 -11.67 4.19 4.17
CA SER A 231 -11.40 5.50 3.59
C SER A 231 -12.59 6.42 3.83
N ARG A 232 -12.35 7.60 4.40
CA ARG A 232 -13.39 8.63 4.58
C ARG A 232 -13.80 9.25 3.24
N GLU A 233 -14.59 10.32 3.32
CA GLU A 233 -15.03 11.12 2.19
C GLU A 233 -13.88 11.45 1.22
N ALA A 234 -14.13 11.24 -0.07
CA ALA A 234 -13.24 11.61 -1.15
C ALA A 234 -14.04 12.13 -2.35
N ASP A 235 -13.54 13.20 -2.96
CA ASP A 235 -14.05 13.72 -4.22
C ASP A 235 -13.07 13.42 -5.33
N LEU A 236 -13.54 12.70 -6.35
CA LEU A 236 -12.77 12.42 -7.56
C LEU A 236 -13.40 13.15 -8.74
N VAL A 237 -12.53 13.68 -9.61
CA VAL A 237 -12.93 14.19 -10.91
C VAL A 237 -12.20 13.36 -11.97
N ARG A 238 -12.95 12.89 -12.95
CA ARG A 238 -12.46 12.18 -14.13
C ARG A 238 -12.96 12.89 -15.37
N SER A 239 -12.11 13.04 -16.36
CA SER A 239 -12.47 13.70 -17.61
C SER A 239 -11.74 13.05 -18.77
N GLY A 240 -12.43 12.87 -19.87
CA GLY A 240 -11.88 12.21 -21.05
C GLY A 240 -12.76 12.43 -22.27
N LYS A 241 -12.15 12.30 -23.45
CA LYS A 241 -12.84 12.36 -24.73
C LYS A 241 -13.28 10.95 -25.13
N LEU A 242 -14.59 10.76 -25.28
CA LEU A 242 -15.23 9.53 -25.74
C LEU A 242 -15.90 9.74 -27.10
N ALA A 243 -16.51 8.70 -27.66
CA ALA A 243 -17.21 8.75 -28.95
C ALA A 243 -18.35 9.78 -28.97
N CYS A 244 -19.06 9.94 -27.84
CA CYS A 244 -20.16 10.88 -27.68
C CYS A 244 -19.73 12.34 -27.52
N GLY A 245 -18.44 12.62 -27.28
CA GLY A 245 -17.92 13.92 -26.85
C GLY A 245 -17.04 13.83 -25.61
N THR A 246 -16.71 14.99 -25.03
CA THR A 246 -16.01 15.10 -23.75
C THR A 246 -16.97 14.80 -22.61
N VAL A 247 -16.59 13.87 -21.75
CA VAL A 247 -17.33 13.51 -20.53
C VAL A 247 -16.45 13.82 -19.33
N GLU A 248 -17.00 14.60 -18.40
CA GLU A 248 -16.47 14.83 -17.06
C GLU A 248 -17.41 14.16 -16.05
N ALA A 249 -16.85 13.34 -15.17
CA ALA A 249 -17.54 12.73 -14.05
C ALA A 249 -16.98 13.25 -12.72
N ARG A 250 -17.86 13.76 -11.87
CA ARG A 250 -17.57 14.07 -10.47
C ARG A 250 -18.15 12.97 -9.60
N LEU A 251 -17.32 12.38 -8.75
CA LEU A 251 -17.65 11.22 -7.93
C LEU A 251 -17.38 11.57 -6.47
N CYS A 252 -18.43 11.56 -5.66
CA CYS A 252 -18.31 11.66 -4.21
C CYS A 252 -18.36 10.26 -3.63
N LEU A 253 -17.40 9.93 -2.76
CA LEU A 253 -17.23 8.62 -2.16
C LEU A 253 -17.28 8.78 -0.64
N ASP A 254 -17.92 7.86 0.07
CA ASP A 254 -17.70 7.64 1.49
C ASP A 254 -17.53 6.15 1.76
N ARG A 255 -16.48 5.77 2.49
CA ARG A 255 -16.13 4.36 2.75
C ARG A 255 -16.11 3.51 1.48
N GLY A 256 -15.63 4.13 0.40
CA GLY A 256 -15.52 3.55 -0.93
C GLY A 256 -16.82 3.34 -1.69
N VAL A 257 -17.95 3.77 -1.15
CA VAL A 257 -19.24 3.71 -1.84
C VAL A 257 -19.52 5.06 -2.48
N LEU A 258 -20.00 5.06 -3.72
CA LEU A 258 -20.44 6.28 -4.41
C LEU A 258 -21.66 6.87 -3.69
N THR A 259 -21.51 8.02 -3.08
CA THR A 259 -22.61 8.73 -2.40
C THR A 259 -23.33 9.69 -3.36
N ALA A 260 -22.59 10.25 -4.32
CA ALA A 260 -23.14 11.07 -5.38
C ALA A 260 -22.28 10.96 -6.65
N VAL A 261 -22.93 11.05 -7.81
CA VAL A 261 -22.29 11.12 -9.12
C VAL A 261 -22.90 12.29 -9.89
N ALA A 262 -22.08 13.02 -10.64
CA ALA A 262 -22.55 14.02 -11.57
C ALA A 262 -21.74 13.95 -12.86
N PHE A 263 -22.43 13.98 -14.00
CA PHE A 263 -21.82 14.04 -15.31
C PHE A 263 -21.97 15.44 -15.90
N GLY A 264 -20.92 15.94 -16.53
CA GLY A 264 -20.90 17.19 -17.30
C GLY A 264 -20.03 17.02 -18.55
N GLY A 265 -20.10 17.98 -19.47
CA GLY A 265 -19.37 17.92 -20.73
C GLY A 265 -20.23 18.34 -21.92
N ASP A 266 -19.78 18.03 -23.13
CA ASP A 266 -20.44 18.33 -24.41
C ASP A 266 -20.98 17.06 -25.10
N PHE A 267 -21.13 15.97 -24.35
CA PHE A 267 -21.56 14.69 -24.87
C PHE A 267 -23.02 14.67 -25.34
N LEU A 268 -23.30 13.81 -26.32
CA LEU A 268 -24.64 13.54 -26.83
C LEU A 268 -25.20 12.23 -26.27
N GLY A 269 -26.52 12.20 -26.04
CA GLY A 269 -27.25 11.04 -25.55
C GLY A 269 -28.76 11.26 -25.59
N ALA A 270 -29.53 10.18 -25.77
CA ALA A 270 -30.98 10.24 -25.85
C ALA A 270 -31.68 10.48 -24.49
N LEU A 271 -31.05 10.06 -23.39
CA LEU A 271 -31.57 10.19 -22.02
C LEU A 271 -30.71 11.11 -21.16
N PRO A 272 -31.28 11.78 -20.14
CA PRO A 272 -30.51 12.61 -19.22
C PRO A 272 -29.49 11.78 -18.42
N ALA A 273 -28.20 12.14 -18.49
CA ALA A 273 -27.13 11.46 -17.75
C ALA A 273 -27.33 11.47 -16.21
N ALA A 274 -28.13 12.40 -15.68
CA ALA A 274 -28.52 12.42 -14.27
C ALA A 274 -29.26 11.14 -13.83
N GLN A 275 -29.98 10.47 -14.74
CA GLN A 275 -30.63 9.19 -14.42
C GLN A 275 -29.60 8.08 -14.22
N LEU A 276 -28.55 8.02 -15.04
CA LEU A 276 -27.45 7.07 -14.84
C LEU A 276 -26.70 7.38 -13.55
N ALA A 277 -26.45 8.66 -13.27
CA ALA A 277 -25.78 9.09 -12.03
C ALA A 277 -26.52 8.61 -10.77
N GLN A 278 -27.85 8.66 -10.76
CA GLN A 278 -28.66 8.13 -9.65
C GLN A 278 -28.51 6.61 -9.49
N ARG A 279 -28.34 5.86 -10.58
CA ARG A 279 -28.15 4.40 -10.53
C ARG A 279 -26.77 4.00 -10.01
N LEU A 280 -25.77 4.87 -10.19
CA LEU A 280 -24.42 4.66 -9.67
C LEU A 280 -24.30 5.00 -8.18
N ALA A 281 -25.22 5.78 -7.62
CA ALA A 281 -25.24 6.03 -6.18
C ALA A 281 -25.51 4.72 -5.41
N GLY A 282 -24.73 4.49 -4.36
CA GLY A 282 -24.74 3.26 -3.57
C GLY A 282 -23.85 2.14 -4.10
N VAL A 283 -23.26 2.29 -5.29
CA VAL A 283 -22.36 1.28 -5.87
C VAL A 283 -20.97 1.41 -5.23
N ARG A 284 -20.34 0.26 -4.94
CA ARG A 284 -18.93 0.22 -4.50
C ARG A 284 -18.05 0.73 -5.63
N PHE A 285 -17.11 1.61 -5.31
CA PHE A 285 -16.13 2.11 -6.26
C PHE A 285 -15.03 1.08 -6.48
N GLU A 286 -15.41 0.06 -7.23
CA GLU A 286 -14.63 -1.08 -7.66
C GLU A 286 -15.00 -1.33 -9.12
N ARG A 287 -14.00 -1.58 -9.97
CA ARG A 287 -14.21 -1.71 -11.41
C ARG A 287 -15.31 -2.71 -11.76
N ALA A 288 -15.32 -3.88 -11.11
CA ALA A 288 -16.32 -4.91 -11.36
C ALA A 288 -17.75 -4.46 -11.02
N ALA A 289 -17.95 -3.84 -9.86
CA ALA A 289 -19.26 -3.36 -9.42
C ALA A 289 -19.78 -2.20 -10.28
N LEU A 290 -18.89 -1.29 -10.68
CA LEU A 290 -19.21 -0.23 -11.64
C LEU A 290 -19.61 -0.83 -12.99
N ARG A 291 -18.80 -1.76 -13.49
CA ARG A 291 -19.03 -2.40 -14.79
C ARG A 291 -20.37 -3.12 -14.84
N GLU A 292 -20.68 -3.92 -13.83
CA GLU A 292 -21.96 -4.61 -13.70
C GLU A 292 -23.15 -3.64 -13.71
N THR A 293 -23.06 -2.55 -12.96
CA THR A 293 -24.12 -1.53 -12.91
C THR A 293 -24.29 -0.84 -14.27
N LEU A 294 -23.19 -0.53 -14.95
CA LEU A 294 -23.18 0.13 -16.25
C LEU A 294 -23.69 -0.80 -17.37
N ASP A 295 -23.33 -2.08 -17.37
CA ASP A 295 -23.87 -3.07 -18.30
C ASP A 295 -25.39 -3.18 -18.18
N ALA A 296 -25.91 -3.21 -16.94
CA ALA A 296 -27.36 -3.23 -16.68
C ALA A 296 -28.08 -1.91 -17.02
N ALA A 297 -27.34 -0.85 -17.35
CA ALA A 297 -27.90 0.47 -17.61
C ALA A 297 -28.07 0.84 -19.07
N GLU A 298 -27.58 0.03 -20.02
CA GLU A 298 -27.59 0.37 -21.45
C GLU A 298 -26.95 1.74 -21.70
N VAL A 299 -25.66 1.89 -21.34
CA VAL A 299 -24.89 3.16 -21.34
C VAL A 299 -25.09 4.00 -22.60
N GLU A 300 -25.18 3.36 -23.77
CA GLU A 300 -25.35 4.03 -25.06
C GLU A 300 -26.58 4.95 -25.12
N LYS A 301 -27.63 4.70 -24.32
CA LYS A 301 -28.80 5.59 -24.23
C LYS A 301 -28.49 6.94 -23.59
N TYR A 302 -27.46 7.02 -22.76
CA TYR A 302 -27.02 8.23 -22.06
C TYR A 302 -25.81 8.89 -22.74
N PHE A 303 -25.01 8.10 -23.46
CA PHE A 303 -23.77 8.52 -24.12
C PHE A 303 -23.64 7.79 -25.47
N ASP A 304 -23.97 8.49 -26.56
CA ASP A 304 -24.05 7.88 -27.89
C ASP A 304 -22.72 7.21 -28.32
N GLY A 305 -22.79 5.94 -28.72
CA GLY A 305 -21.61 5.17 -29.15
C GLY A 305 -20.60 4.85 -28.05
N VAL A 306 -20.96 5.03 -26.77
CA VAL A 306 -20.10 4.69 -25.62
C VAL A 306 -20.57 3.39 -24.98
N SER A 307 -19.65 2.44 -24.84
CA SER A 307 -19.93 1.18 -24.15
C SER A 307 -19.81 1.32 -22.63
N ALA A 308 -20.34 0.32 -21.91
CA ALA A 308 -20.09 0.21 -20.48
C ALA A 308 -18.60 0.07 -20.14
N GLU A 309 -17.76 -0.50 -21.02
CA GLU A 309 -16.31 -0.55 -20.80
C GLU A 309 -15.67 0.83 -20.86
N ASP A 310 -16.03 1.60 -21.88
CA ASP A 310 -15.46 2.93 -22.12
C ASP A 310 -15.76 3.85 -20.94
N LEU A 311 -17.03 3.84 -20.47
CA LEU A 311 -17.41 4.63 -19.31
C LEU A 311 -16.78 4.09 -18.03
N THR A 312 -16.68 2.77 -17.84
CA THR A 312 -15.95 2.18 -16.70
C THR A 312 -14.49 2.64 -16.67
N ALA A 313 -13.82 2.63 -17.82
CA ALA A 313 -12.43 3.05 -17.96
C ALA A 313 -12.23 4.56 -17.74
N LEU A 314 -13.22 5.38 -18.06
CA LEU A 314 -13.19 6.80 -17.71
C LEU A 314 -13.34 7.02 -16.19
N LEU A 315 -14.25 6.28 -15.55
CA LEU A 315 -14.57 6.47 -14.13
C LEU A 315 -13.47 5.98 -13.19
N PHE A 316 -12.74 4.93 -13.56
CA PHE A 316 -11.76 4.25 -12.70
C PHE A 316 -10.32 4.52 -13.12
#